data_AF-W9ZIA2-F1
#
_entry.id   AF-W9ZIA2-F1
#
_cell.length_a   1.000
_cell.length_b   1.000
_cell.length_c   1.000
_cell.angle_alpha   90.00
_cell.angle_beta   90.00
_cell.angle_gamma   90.00
#
_symmetry.space_group_name_H-M   'P 1'
#
loop_
_entity.id
_entity.type
_entity.pdbx_description
1 polymer ?
#
loop_
_entity_poly.entity_id
_entity_poly.type
_entity_poly.pdbx_seq_one_letter_code
_entity_poly.pdbx_strand_id
1 'polypeptide(L)'
;MSSYSSAIDRQQGKADTDNNGVARYMLEIETPAGIKSGNEPDLSLQYSQGTPNGILGLSWVLGGESSIYLGAPKVVYGKSSDWVKMVAFWSPQIEYGTTLDSRIVTQPEGKAREWRIKKQTDCHGNTIQYNYIPSPQTENTRDVNTSYLDSIKYCSNDVTDSPATRFVQFHYADRKDLVTHSIAGAIITRANLLSSISIGINIGGEITVNRTYSLTYGQSATTNDSYLSQVAESSEKDGRAVNLLPTSFSYTAQDTAPGDLFKTVPADPFQAESNVATCFS
;
A
#
# COMPACT_ATOMS: atom_id res chain seq x y z
N MET A 1 30.99 7.21 0.61
CA MET A 1 30.05 6.08 0.40
C MET A 1 30.23 5.12 1.55
N SER A 2 29.32 5.11 2.53
CA SER A 2 29.40 4.16 3.64
C SER A 2 28.77 2.85 3.19
N SER A 3 29.61 1.86 2.89
CA SER A 3 29.18 0.49 2.62
C SER A 3 28.85 -0.19 3.94
N TYR A 4 27.59 -0.14 4.35
CA TYR A 4 27.10 -0.99 5.43
C TYR A 4 27.00 -2.43 4.90
N SER A 5 27.91 -3.30 5.31
CA SER A 5 27.73 -4.74 5.10
C SER A 5 26.57 -5.19 5.98
N SER A 6 25.43 -5.52 5.36
CA SER A 6 24.37 -6.24 6.04
C SER A 6 24.89 -7.58 6.55
N ALA A 7 24.30 -8.08 7.64
CA ALA A 7 24.41 -9.50 7.97
C ALA A 7 24.03 -10.32 6.73
N ILE A 8 24.80 -11.39 6.48
CA ILE A 8 24.47 -12.42 5.48
C ILE A 8 22.98 -12.75 5.66
N ASP A 9 22.20 -12.61 4.59
CA ASP A 9 20.75 -12.88 4.52
C ASP A 9 19.74 -11.75 4.85
N ARG A 10 20.16 -10.47 4.95
CA ARG A 10 19.20 -9.35 5.03
C ARG A 10 18.73 -8.89 3.65
N GLN A 11 17.42 -8.87 3.42
CA GLN A 11 16.82 -8.17 2.28
C GLN A 11 16.97 -6.65 2.48
N GLN A 12 17.83 -6.02 1.67
CA GLN A 12 17.92 -4.56 1.61
C GLN A 12 16.94 -4.05 0.54
N GLY A 13 16.09 -3.09 0.90
CA GLY A 13 15.24 -2.45 -0.08
C GLY A 13 16.08 -1.70 -1.13
N LYS A 14 15.49 -1.48 -2.30
CA LYS A 14 16.15 -0.83 -3.44
C LYS A 14 15.77 0.65 -3.47
N ALA A 15 16.76 1.52 -3.31
CA ALA A 15 16.60 2.96 -3.52
C ALA A 15 16.94 3.31 -4.98
N ASP A 16 16.15 4.20 -5.57
CA ASP A 16 16.34 4.67 -6.95
C ASP A 16 15.89 6.13 -7.10
N THR A 17 16.30 6.77 -8.18
CA THR A 17 15.81 8.10 -8.59
C THR A 17 15.43 8.03 -10.06
N ASP A 18 14.21 8.43 -10.38
CA ASP A 18 13.76 8.38 -11.77
C ASP A 18 14.34 9.51 -12.64
N ASN A 19 14.06 9.47 -13.93
CA ASN A 19 14.52 10.47 -14.89
C ASN A 19 13.98 11.90 -14.62
N ASN A 20 13.01 12.06 -13.72
CA ASN A 20 12.46 13.34 -13.29
C ASN A 20 13.03 13.80 -11.92
N GLY A 21 13.99 13.07 -11.35
CA GLY A 21 14.59 13.38 -10.06
C GLY A 21 13.72 12.97 -8.85
N VAL A 22 12.70 12.13 -9.05
CA VAL A 22 11.82 11.67 -7.97
C VAL A 22 12.49 10.54 -7.20
N ALA A 23 12.63 10.72 -5.88
CA ALA A 23 13.16 9.68 -5.01
C ALA A 23 12.18 8.50 -4.87
N ARG A 24 12.71 7.28 -5.02
CA ARG A 24 11.96 6.03 -4.92
C ARG A 24 12.65 5.04 -4.00
N TYR A 25 11.85 4.22 -3.32
CA TYR A 25 12.35 3.11 -2.52
C TYR A 25 11.39 1.94 -2.60
N MET A 26 11.91 0.71 -2.68
CA MET A 26 11.11 -0.50 -2.72
C MET A 26 11.61 -1.49 -1.68
N LEU A 27 10.74 -1.89 -0.77
CA LEU A 27 10.95 -3.00 0.15
C LEU A 27 10.07 -4.16 -0.28
N GLU A 28 10.68 -5.22 -0.80
CA GLU A 28 9.97 -6.44 -1.19
C GLU A 28 9.45 -7.17 0.05
N ILE A 29 8.31 -7.85 -0.09
CA ILE A 29 7.70 -8.69 0.93
C ILE A 29 7.90 -10.14 0.48
N GLU A 30 8.83 -10.84 1.12
CA GLU A 30 9.14 -12.22 0.75
C GLU A 30 7.94 -13.15 1.02
N THR A 31 7.37 -13.67 -0.06
CA THR A 31 6.36 -14.72 0.00
C THR A 31 7.02 -16.09 -0.26
N PRO A 32 6.64 -17.15 0.47
CA PRO A 32 7.09 -18.50 0.16
C PRO A 32 6.76 -18.89 -1.28
N ALA A 33 7.68 -19.63 -1.92
CA ALA A 33 7.49 -20.06 -3.30
C ALA A 33 6.19 -20.85 -3.54
N GLY A 34 5.61 -20.62 -4.72
CA GLY A 34 4.46 -21.32 -5.24
C GLY A 34 4.73 -22.78 -5.62
N ILE A 35 3.71 -23.47 -6.14
CA ILE A 35 3.83 -24.83 -6.69
C ILE A 35 4.86 -24.88 -7.86
N LYS A 36 5.01 -23.77 -8.58
CA LYS A 36 6.04 -23.53 -9.61
C LYS A 36 6.59 -22.12 -9.44
N SER A 37 7.79 -21.87 -9.95
CA SER A 37 8.40 -20.53 -9.97
C SER A 37 7.47 -19.51 -10.65
N GLY A 38 7.26 -18.37 -10.00
CA GLY A 38 6.36 -17.31 -10.48
C GLY A 38 4.88 -17.56 -10.20
N ASN A 39 4.55 -18.52 -9.32
CA ASN A 39 3.18 -18.76 -8.85
C ASN A 39 3.05 -18.44 -7.35
N GLU A 40 3.69 -17.34 -6.98
CA GLU A 40 3.66 -16.71 -5.68
C GLU A 40 3.28 -15.24 -5.86
N PRO A 41 2.65 -14.59 -4.87
CA PRO A 41 2.35 -13.17 -4.96
C PRO A 41 3.63 -12.34 -4.91
N ASP A 42 3.80 -11.46 -5.90
CA ASP A 42 4.88 -10.47 -5.93
C ASP A 42 4.41 -9.21 -5.20
N LEU A 43 4.80 -9.05 -3.93
CA LEU A 43 4.35 -7.97 -3.05
C LEU A 43 5.52 -7.07 -2.65
N SER A 44 5.26 -5.77 -2.52
CA SER A 44 6.26 -4.81 -2.06
C SER A 44 5.65 -3.57 -1.41
N LEU A 45 6.36 -2.95 -0.48
CA LEU A 45 6.08 -1.60 -0.01
C LEU A 45 6.91 -0.63 -0.86
N GLN A 46 6.23 0.24 -1.59
CA GLN A 46 6.87 1.15 -2.54
C GLN A 46 6.68 2.59 -2.11
N TYR A 47 7.78 3.31 -1.95
CA TYR A 47 7.82 4.74 -1.78
C TYR A 47 8.10 5.41 -3.12
N SER A 48 7.36 6.47 -3.41
CA SER A 48 7.72 7.41 -4.47
C SER A 48 7.34 8.81 -4.02
N GLN A 49 8.32 9.72 -4.02
CA GLN A 49 8.12 11.11 -3.65
C GLN A 49 6.98 11.73 -4.46
N GLY A 50 6.09 12.46 -3.78
CA GLY A 50 4.92 13.10 -4.40
C GLY A 50 3.71 12.18 -4.57
N THR A 51 3.81 10.89 -4.24
CA THR A 51 2.64 10.01 -4.20
C THR A 51 1.69 10.45 -3.08
N PRO A 52 0.36 10.51 -3.33
CA PRO A 52 -0.62 10.92 -2.33
C PRO A 52 -0.63 10.01 -1.10
N ASN A 53 -1.22 10.51 -0.01
CA ASN A 53 -1.47 9.73 1.19
C ASN A 53 -2.44 8.57 0.90
N GLY A 54 -2.17 7.39 1.46
CA GLY A 54 -2.90 6.15 1.14
C GLY A 54 -2.89 5.15 2.30
N ILE A 55 -3.17 3.87 2.02
CA ILE A 55 -3.27 2.82 3.04
C ILE A 55 -1.96 2.52 3.78
N LEU A 56 -0.83 3.05 3.30
CA LEU A 56 0.50 2.95 3.92
C LEU A 56 1.03 4.31 4.38
N GLY A 57 0.15 5.31 4.51
CA GLY A 57 0.54 6.68 4.84
C GLY A 57 1.10 7.45 3.65
N LEU A 58 1.71 8.59 3.95
CA LEU A 58 2.19 9.55 2.96
C LEU A 58 3.26 8.94 2.04
N SER A 59 3.00 9.01 0.73
CA SER A 59 3.94 8.61 -0.34
C SER A 59 4.31 7.14 -0.43
N TRP A 60 3.58 6.26 0.27
CA TRP A 60 3.74 4.81 0.19
C TRP A 60 2.52 4.12 -0.44
N VAL A 61 2.79 3.09 -1.24
CA VAL A 61 1.79 2.23 -1.87
C VAL A 61 2.18 0.76 -1.76
N LEU A 62 1.16 -0.11 -1.72
CA LEU A 62 1.36 -1.55 -1.75
C LEU A 62 1.48 -1.96 -3.23
N GLY A 63 2.65 -2.46 -3.61
CA GLY A 63 2.90 -3.09 -4.89
C GLY A 63 2.41 -4.54 -4.90
N GLY A 64 2.11 -5.05 -6.09
CA GLY A 64 1.59 -6.40 -6.31
C GLY A 64 0.07 -6.48 -6.49
N GLU A 65 -0.64 -5.37 -6.28
CA GLU A 65 -2.04 -5.25 -6.66
C GLU A 65 -2.18 -4.81 -8.13
N SER A 66 -3.17 -5.39 -8.83
CA SER A 66 -3.56 -4.97 -10.17
C SER A 66 -5.07 -4.72 -10.20
N SER A 67 -5.47 -3.62 -10.83
CA SER A 67 -6.87 -3.28 -11.04
C SER A 67 -7.09 -2.58 -12.38
N ILE A 68 -8.32 -2.66 -12.87
CA ILE A 68 -8.80 -1.95 -14.06
C ILE A 68 -9.78 -0.87 -13.58
N TYR A 69 -9.55 0.36 -13.99
CA TYR A 69 -10.43 1.50 -13.69
C TYR A 69 -11.38 1.80 -14.85
N LEU A 70 -12.59 2.24 -14.52
CA LEU A 70 -13.46 2.84 -15.51
C LEU A 70 -12.86 4.17 -15.98
N GLY A 71 -12.64 4.30 -17.30
CA GLY A 71 -12.21 5.56 -17.92
C GLY A 71 -13.35 6.57 -18.08
N ALA A 72 -13.04 7.74 -18.62
CA ALA A 72 -14.05 8.73 -18.99
C ALA A 72 -15.14 8.09 -19.88
N PRO A 73 -16.43 8.41 -19.66
CA PRO A 73 -17.53 7.77 -20.37
C PRO A 73 -17.34 7.93 -21.88
N LYS A 74 -17.20 6.81 -22.58
CA LYS A 74 -17.29 6.73 -24.04
C LYS A 74 -18.55 5.96 -24.39
N VAL A 75 -19.36 6.51 -25.30
CA VAL A 75 -20.53 5.81 -25.82
C VAL A 75 -20.03 4.63 -26.66
N VAL A 76 -20.30 3.41 -26.20
CA VAL A 76 -20.00 2.16 -26.90
C VAL A 76 -21.29 1.40 -27.09
N TYR A 77 -21.60 0.98 -28.32
CA TYR A 77 -22.73 0.12 -28.61
C TYR A 77 -22.34 -1.35 -28.33
N GLY A 78 -22.82 -1.92 -27.23
CA GLY A 78 -22.59 -3.32 -26.84
C GLY A 78 -23.10 -3.63 -25.43
N LYS A 79 -23.26 -4.92 -25.08
CA LYS A 79 -23.58 -5.34 -23.71
C LYS A 79 -22.41 -4.97 -22.79
N SER A 80 -22.67 -4.21 -21.73
CA SER A 80 -21.71 -4.00 -20.65
C SER A 80 -21.52 -5.31 -19.89
N SER A 81 -20.29 -5.81 -19.81
CA SER A 81 -19.93 -6.90 -18.90
C SER A 81 -19.54 -6.29 -17.55
N ASP A 82 -20.02 -6.87 -16.45
CA ASP A 82 -19.69 -6.41 -15.09
C ASP A 82 -18.32 -6.90 -14.60
N TRP A 83 -17.54 -7.59 -15.45
CA TRP A 83 -16.22 -8.14 -15.13
C TRP A 83 -15.38 -8.33 -16.41
N VAL A 84 -14.07 -8.47 -16.22
CA VAL A 84 -13.10 -8.64 -17.31
C VAL A 84 -12.23 -9.87 -17.05
N LYS A 85 -12.01 -10.67 -18.08
CA LYS A 85 -11.02 -11.75 -18.10
C LYS A 85 -9.98 -11.46 -19.16
N MET A 86 -8.73 -11.45 -18.74
CA MET A 86 -7.58 -11.28 -19.62
C MET A 86 -6.90 -12.63 -19.84
N VAL A 87 -6.74 -12.99 -21.11
CA VAL A 87 -6.00 -14.18 -21.53
C VAL A 87 -4.99 -13.73 -22.58
N ALA A 88 -3.70 -13.87 -22.28
CA ALA A 88 -2.64 -13.70 -23.24
C ALA A 88 -2.02 -15.07 -23.57
N PHE A 89 -1.57 -15.25 -24.82
CA PHE A 89 -0.89 -16.48 -25.22
C PHE A 89 0.35 -16.70 -24.34
N TRP A 90 0.45 -17.88 -23.72
CA TRP A 90 1.53 -18.28 -22.79
C TRP A 90 1.59 -17.53 -21.45
N SER A 91 0.60 -16.70 -21.12
CA SER A 91 0.49 -16.07 -19.80
C SER A 91 -0.57 -16.76 -18.93
N PRO A 92 -0.51 -16.60 -17.60
CA PRO A 92 -1.61 -16.97 -16.73
C PRO A 92 -2.92 -16.29 -17.16
N GLN A 93 -4.03 -17.00 -17.00
CA GLN A 93 -5.36 -16.40 -17.06
C GLN A 93 -5.53 -15.48 -15.85
N ILE A 94 -5.92 -14.23 -16.08
CA ILE A 94 -6.17 -13.26 -15.01
C ILE A 94 -7.63 -12.81 -15.05
N GLU A 95 -8.29 -12.90 -13.91
CA GLU A 95 -9.70 -12.56 -13.74
C GLU A 95 -9.84 -11.33 -12.84
N TYR A 96 -10.61 -10.34 -13.30
CA TYR A 96 -10.82 -9.08 -12.60
C TYR A 96 -12.31 -8.89 -12.28
N GLY A 97 -12.59 -8.56 -11.02
CA GLY A 97 -13.93 -8.23 -10.56
C GLY A 97 -14.95 -9.33 -10.85
N THR A 98 -14.60 -10.62 -10.77
CA THR A 98 -15.56 -11.70 -11.01
C THR A 98 -16.55 -11.86 -9.86
N THR A 99 -16.18 -11.41 -8.66
CA THR A 99 -17.00 -11.43 -7.44
C THR A 99 -17.22 -10.02 -6.88
N LEU A 100 -18.24 -9.85 -6.05
CA LEU A 100 -18.62 -8.53 -5.51
C LEU A 100 -17.50 -7.88 -4.68
N ASP A 101 -16.74 -8.65 -3.90
CA ASP A 101 -15.60 -8.14 -3.12
C ASP A 101 -14.48 -7.56 -4.00
N SER A 102 -14.27 -8.14 -5.18
CA SER A 102 -13.27 -7.67 -6.16
C SER A 102 -13.76 -6.52 -7.05
N ARG A 103 -14.94 -5.96 -6.78
CA ARG A 103 -15.47 -4.77 -7.46
C ARG A 103 -15.60 -3.64 -6.46
N ILE A 104 -15.15 -2.44 -6.83
CA ILE A 104 -15.58 -1.25 -6.11
C ILE A 104 -16.72 -0.59 -6.86
N VAL A 105 -17.87 -0.55 -6.23
CA VAL A 105 -19.08 0.12 -6.73
C VAL A 105 -19.20 1.52 -6.14
N THR A 106 -19.70 2.47 -6.91
CA THR A 106 -20.02 3.82 -6.42
C THR A 106 -21.46 3.86 -5.95
N GLN A 107 -21.68 4.41 -4.75
CA GLN A 107 -23.01 4.74 -4.27
C GLN A 107 -23.44 6.13 -4.75
N PRO A 108 -24.74 6.34 -5.02
CA PRO A 108 -25.85 5.38 -4.89
C PRO A 108 -26.10 4.50 -6.12
N GLU A 109 -25.47 4.77 -7.27
CA GLU A 109 -25.84 4.15 -8.55
C GLU A 109 -25.48 2.67 -8.68
N GLY A 110 -24.64 2.14 -7.78
CA GLY A 110 -24.20 0.74 -7.77
C GLY A 110 -23.29 0.36 -8.95
N LYS A 111 -22.81 1.36 -9.70
CA LYS A 111 -21.94 1.13 -10.86
C LYS A 111 -20.53 0.76 -10.41
N ALA A 112 -20.01 -0.35 -10.92
CA ALA A 112 -18.61 -0.70 -10.72
C ALA A 112 -17.71 0.35 -11.38
N ARG A 113 -16.77 0.90 -10.62
CA ARG A 113 -15.75 1.85 -11.09
C ARG A 113 -14.35 1.25 -11.17
N GLU A 114 -14.11 0.18 -10.44
CA GLU A 114 -12.81 -0.46 -10.29
C GLU A 114 -13.01 -1.96 -10.18
N TRP A 115 -12.34 -2.73 -11.04
CA TRP A 115 -12.31 -4.18 -11.04
C TRP A 115 -10.92 -4.61 -10.60
N ARG A 116 -10.81 -5.13 -9.38
CA ARG A 116 -9.55 -5.63 -8.83
C ARG A 116 -9.31 -7.05 -9.25
N ILE A 117 -8.05 -7.44 -9.34
CA ILE A 117 -7.65 -8.82 -9.60
C ILE A 117 -8.33 -9.73 -8.57
N LYS A 118 -9.03 -10.75 -9.04
CA LYS A 118 -9.67 -11.74 -8.17
C LYS A 118 -8.89 -13.05 -8.14
N LYS A 119 -8.42 -13.47 -9.31
CA LYS A 119 -7.80 -14.78 -9.48
C LYS A 119 -6.80 -14.78 -10.63
N GLN A 120 -5.70 -15.49 -10.43
CA GLN A 120 -4.74 -15.87 -11.48
C GLN A 120 -4.71 -17.39 -11.56
N THR A 121 -4.71 -17.94 -12.77
CA THR A 121 -4.60 -19.38 -13.02
C THR A 121 -3.52 -19.62 -14.07
N ASP A 122 -2.51 -20.42 -13.74
CA ASP A 122 -1.47 -20.81 -14.70
C ASP A 122 -1.96 -21.88 -15.70
N CYS A 123 -1.13 -22.22 -16.68
CA CYS A 123 -1.49 -23.23 -17.69
C CYS A 123 -1.63 -24.67 -17.16
N HIS A 124 -1.25 -24.93 -15.90
CA HIS A 124 -1.39 -26.22 -15.22
C HIS A 124 -2.55 -26.22 -14.20
N GLY A 125 -3.33 -25.15 -14.15
CA GLY A 125 -4.46 -25.00 -13.24
C GLY A 125 -4.09 -24.57 -11.83
N ASN A 126 -2.82 -24.22 -11.55
CA ASN A 126 -2.45 -23.70 -10.24
C ASN A 126 -2.93 -22.26 -10.09
N THR A 127 -3.33 -21.86 -8.88
CA THR A 127 -4.03 -20.59 -8.69
C THR A 127 -3.52 -19.72 -7.54
N ILE A 128 -3.67 -18.41 -7.74
CA ILE A 128 -3.54 -17.34 -6.75
C ILE A 128 -4.87 -16.62 -6.68
N GLN A 129 -5.44 -16.47 -5.49
CA GLN A 129 -6.73 -15.83 -5.25
C GLN A 129 -6.59 -14.66 -4.29
N TYR A 130 -7.17 -13.52 -4.66
CA TYR A 130 -7.15 -12.27 -3.91
C TYR A 130 -8.54 -12.02 -3.32
N ASN A 131 -8.63 -11.69 -2.04
CA ASN A 131 -9.89 -11.43 -1.35
C ASN A 131 -9.87 -10.04 -0.76
N TYR A 132 -11.01 -9.37 -0.80
CA TYR A 132 -11.12 -7.99 -0.36
C TYR A 132 -12.25 -7.81 0.65
N ILE A 133 -12.13 -6.79 1.50
CA ILE A 133 -13.15 -6.38 2.45
C ILE A 133 -13.47 -4.90 2.28
N PRO A 134 -14.75 -4.47 2.35
CA PRO A 134 -15.13 -3.08 2.17
C PRO A 134 -14.53 -2.16 3.26
N SER A 135 -14.40 -2.68 4.48
CA SER A 135 -13.72 -2.02 5.58
C SER A 135 -13.17 -3.08 6.56
N PRO A 136 -11.96 -2.89 7.12
CA PRO A 136 -11.45 -3.67 8.24
C PRO A 136 -12.24 -3.47 9.52
N GLN A 137 -12.92 -2.32 9.67
CA GLN A 137 -13.78 -2.03 10.81
C GLN A 137 -15.19 -2.54 10.56
N THR A 138 -15.70 -3.37 11.47
CA THR A 138 -17.06 -3.92 11.40
C THR A 138 -18.11 -2.97 11.97
N GLU A 139 -17.70 -2.04 12.84
CA GLU A 139 -18.56 -1.07 13.49
C GLU A 139 -18.08 0.35 13.18
N ASN A 140 -19.02 1.30 13.04
CA ASN A 140 -18.72 2.72 12.83
C ASN A 140 -17.72 3.00 11.70
N THR A 141 -17.76 2.19 10.64
CA THR A 141 -16.85 2.36 9.51
C THR A 141 -17.03 3.75 8.89
N ARG A 142 -15.89 4.43 8.69
CA ARG A 142 -15.82 5.73 8.01
C ARG A 142 -15.34 5.58 6.57
N ASP A 143 -15.14 4.33 6.12
CA ASP A 143 -14.76 4.02 4.75
C ASP A 143 -15.95 4.25 3.82
N VAL A 144 -15.69 4.95 2.72
CA VAL A 144 -16.72 5.27 1.72
C VAL A 144 -16.20 4.89 0.35
N ASN A 145 -16.99 4.10 -0.39
CA ASN A 145 -16.68 3.65 -1.74
C ASN A 145 -15.24 3.10 -1.87
N THR A 146 -14.71 2.39 -0.89
CA THR A 146 -13.37 1.77 -0.92
C THR A 146 -13.46 0.31 -0.50
N SER A 147 -12.36 -0.41 -0.69
CA SER A 147 -12.15 -1.71 -0.06
C SER A 147 -10.65 -1.93 0.11
N TYR A 148 -10.29 -2.95 0.88
CA TYR A 148 -8.94 -3.29 1.30
C TYR A 148 -8.66 -4.73 0.90
N LEU A 149 -7.42 -5.03 0.49
CA LEU A 149 -6.98 -6.39 0.28
C LEU A 149 -6.93 -7.08 1.64
N ASP A 150 -7.72 -8.13 1.82
CA ASP A 150 -7.81 -8.86 3.08
C ASP A 150 -6.83 -10.02 3.11
N SER A 151 -6.86 -10.85 2.06
CA SER A 151 -6.03 -12.04 2.00
C SER A 151 -5.68 -12.43 0.57
N ILE A 152 -4.49 -13.00 0.41
CA ILE A 152 -4.10 -13.72 -0.80
C ILE A 152 -3.90 -15.18 -0.43
N LYS A 153 -4.57 -16.08 -1.14
CA LYS A 153 -4.47 -17.54 -0.96
C LYS A 153 -3.88 -18.13 -2.23
N TYR A 154 -2.86 -18.96 -2.09
CA TYR A 154 -2.14 -19.52 -3.23
C TYR A 154 -1.63 -20.92 -2.92
N CYS A 155 -1.01 -21.55 -3.93
CA CYS A 155 -0.75 -22.99 -3.96
C CYS A 155 -2.03 -23.84 -3.91
N SER A 156 -3.11 -23.37 -4.54
CA SER A 156 -4.29 -24.16 -4.89
C SER A 156 -4.20 -24.64 -6.34
N ASN A 157 -5.02 -25.63 -6.71
CA ASN A 157 -5.13 -26.11 -8.09
C ASN A 157 -6.59 -26.43 -8.46
N ASP A 158 -7.09 -25.78 -9.52
CA ASP A 158 -8.49 -25.92 -9.98
C ASP A 158 -8.76 -27.25 -10.69
N VAL A 159 -7.74 -27.88 -11.29
CA VAL A 159 -7.88 -29.14 -12.04
C VAL A 159 -7.98 -30.31 -11.07
N THR A 160 -7.20 -30.28 -9.99
CA THR A 160 -7.20 -31.33 -8.95
C THR A 160 -8.07 -30.97 -7.74
N ASP A 161 -8.78 -29.85 -7.77
CA ASP A 161 -9.59 -29.30 -6.66
C ASP A 161 -8.82 -29.25 -5.33
N SER A 162 -7.53 -28.91 -5.42
CA SER A 162 -6.65 -28.86 -4.26
C SER A 162 -6.74 -27.49 -3.58
N PRO A 163 -7.03 -27.43 -2.26
CA PRO A 163 -7.18 -26.16 -1.56
C PRO A 163 -5.85 -25.42 -1.46
N ALA A 164 -5.93 -24.11 -1.23
CA ALA A 164 -4.74 -23.28 -1.03
C ALA A 164 -4.01 -23.69 0.24
N THR A 165 -2.70 -23.92 0.12
CA THR A 165 -1.84 -24.35 1.24
C THR A 165 -1.02 -23.20 1.82
N ARG A 166 -1.02 -22.04 1.17
CA ARG A 166 -0.28 -20.85 1.59
C ARG A 166 -1.19 -19.63 1.59
N PHE A 167 -0.89 -18.69 2.47
CA PHE A 167 -1.63 -17.44 2.55
C PHE A 167 -0.74 -16.24 2.89
N VAL A 168 -1.22 -15.08 2.48
CA VAL A 168 -0.81 -13.76 2.97
C VAL A 168 -2.06 -13.12 3.54
N GLN A 169 -2.01 -12.65 4.78
CA GLN A 169 -3.10 -11.97 5.46
C GLN A 169 -2.68 -10.53 5.74
N PHE A 170 -3.55 -9.59 5.42
CA PHE A 170 -3.34 -8.18 5.66
C PHE A 170 -4.18 -7.75 6.88
N HIS A 171 -3.55 -7.00 7.76
CA HIS A 171 -4.18 -6.45 8.95
C HIS A 171 -4.11 -4.95 8.92
N TYR A 172 -5.16 -4.32 9.43
CA TYR A 172 -5.30 -2.87 9.37
C TYR A 172 -5.63 -2.30 10.75
N ALA A 173 -5.24 -1.06 10.96
CA ALA A 173 -5.59 -0.27 12.12
C ALA A 173 -6.27 1.03 11.69
N ASP A 174 -7.12 1.57 12.57
CA ASP A 174 -7.75 2.86 12.36
C ASP A 174 -6.70 3.96 12.20
N ARG A 175 -6.97 4.88 11.27
CA ARG A 175 -6.21 6.11 11.13
C ARG A 175 -7.03 7.32 11.60
N LYS A 176 -6.32 8.33 12.08
CA LYS A 176 -6.94 9.60 12.51
C LYS A 176 -7.08 10.58 11.34
N ASP A 177 -6.11 10.58 10.44
CA ASP A 177 -6.01 11.40 9.24
C ASP A 177 -6.76 10.77 8.06
N LEU A 178 -8.08 10.92 8.01
CA LEU A 178 -8.90 10.36 6.93
C LEU A 178 -8.43 10.85 5.56
N VAL A 179 -8.25 9.93 4.62
CA VAL A 179 -7.88 10.27 3.24
C VAL A 179 -9.13 10.31 2.39
N THR A 180 -9.54 11.52 1.99
CA THR A 180 -10.72 11.76 1.15
C THR A 180 -10.33 12.35 -0.19
N HIS A 181 -10.77 11.73 -1.28
CA HIS A 181 -10.55 12.21 -2.65
C HIS A 181 -11.71 11.82 -3.55
N SER A 182 -11.78 12.40 -4.75
CA SER A 182 -12.81 12.09 -5.74
C SER A 182 -12.20 11.34 -6.92
N ILE A 183 -12.80 10.21 -7.30
CA ILE A 183 -12.43 9.45 -8.51
C ILE A 183 -13.70 9.11 -9.27
N ALA A 184 -13.71 9.39 -10.57
CA ALA A 184 -14.82 9.07 -11.48
C ALA A 184 -16.20 9.59 -11.00
N GLY A 185 -16.22 10.74 -10.31
CA GLY A 185 -17.44 11.38 -9.80
C GLY A 185 -17.91 10.88 -8.43
N ALA A 186 -17.21 9.93 -7.81
CA ALA A 186 -17.52 9.42 -6.47
C ALA A 186 -16.49 9.87 -5.44
N ILE A 187 -16.97 10.25 -4.25
CA ILE A 187 -16.12 10.49 -3.08
C ILE A 187 -15.65 9.14 -2.54
N ILE A 188 -14.35 9.04 -2.30
CA ILE A 188 -13.68 7.90 -1.68
C ILE A 188 -13.07 8.37 -0.38
N THR A 189 -13.37 7.67 0.70
CA THR A 189 -12.76 7.89 2.01
C THR A 189 -12.07 6.61 2.45
N ARG A 190 -10.79 6.70 2.82
CA ARG A 190 -10.03 5.63 3.46
C ARG A 190 -9.77 5.99 4.92
N ALA A 191 -10.20 5.11 5.82
CA ALA A 191 -10.15 5.27 7.26
C ALA A 191 -9.19 4.31 7.97
N ASN A 192 -8.46 3.47 7.22
CA ASN A 192 -7.57 2.47 7.78
C ASN A 192 -6.17 2.52 7.15
N LEU A 193 -5.17 2.14 7.94
CA LEU A 193 -3.76 1.94 7.56
C LEU A 193 -3.38 0.48 7.71
N LEU A 194 -2.54 -0.04 6.83
CA LEU A 194 -2.00 -1.40 6.94
C LEU A 194 -1.07 -1.47 8.15
N SER A 195 -1.42 -2.27 9.15
CA SER A 195 -0.65 -2.41 10.39
C SER A 195 0.33 -3.58 10.32
N SER A 196 -0.07 -4.69 9.71
CA SER A 196 0.84 -5.83 9.51
C SER A 196 0.44 -6.72 8.33
N ILE A 197 1.42 -7.49 7.85
CA ILE A 197 1.25 -8.54 6.86
C ILE A 197 1.73 -9.85 7.48
N SER A 198 0.85 -10.82 7.63
CA SER A 198 1.15 -12.15 8.16
C SER A 198 1.21 -13.16 7.02
N ILE A 199 2.27 -13.95 6.96
CA ILE A 199 2.50 -14.93 5.88
C ILE A 199 2.67 -16.31 6.50
N GLY A 200 1.96 -17.29 5.95
CA GLY A 200 1.92 -18.62 6.54
C GLY A 200 1.44 -19.72 5.62
N ILE A 201 1.33 -20.90 6.22
CA ILE A 201 0.79 -22.11 5.61
C ILE A 201 -0.52 -22.51 6.30
N ASN A 202 -1.42 -23.10 5.51
CA ASN A 202 -2.63 -23.73 5.99
C ASN A 202 -2.70 -25.15 5.42
N ILE A 203 -2.44 -26.17 6.23
CA ILE A 203 -2.44 -27.57 5.80
C ILE A 203 -3.44 -28.31 6.65
N GLY A 204 -4.46 -28.91 6.02
CA GLY A 204 -5.49 -29.67 6.74
C GLY A 204 -6.31 -28.83 7.74
N GLY A 205 -6.34 -27.50 7.58
CA GLY A 205 -7.01 -26.56 8.50
C GLY A 205 -6.11 -26.04 9.62
N GLU A 206 -4.89 -26.57 9.76
CA GLU A 206 -3.91 -26.09 10.73
C GLU A 206 -3.14 -24.89 10.15
N ILE A 207 -3.19 -23.76 10.83
CA ILE A 207 -2.54 -22.51 10.42
C ILE A 207 -1.23 -22.36 11.16
N THR A 208 -0.15 -22.16 10.41
CA THR A 208 1.16 -21.74 10.95
C THR A 208 1.59 -20.45 10.28
N VAL A 209 1.77 -19.39 11.05
CA VAL A 209 2.36 -18.13 10.57
C VAL A 209 3.88 -18.27 10.62
N ASN A 210 4.53 -18.08 9.48
CA ASN A 210 5.98 -18.20 9.37
C ASN A 210 6.69 -16.85 9.50
N ARG A 211 6.06 -15.78 9.01
CA ARG A 211 6.64 -14.42 9.00
C ARG A 211 5.57 -13.38 9.18
N THR A 212 5.93 -12.29 9.83
CA THR A 212 5.09 -11.11 10.02
C THR A 212 5.89 -9.84 9.74
N TYR A 213 5.39 -8.99 8.84
CA TYR A 213 5.90 -7.65 8.65
C TYR A 213 5.02 -6.69 9.43
N SER A 214 5.57 -6.03 10.44
CA SER A 214 4.89 -5.03 11.27
C SER A 214 5.25 -3.63 10.82
N LEU A 215 4.24 -2.80 10.59
CA LEU A 215 4.39 -1.42 10.10
C LEU A 215 4.08 -0.45 11.24
N THR A 216 5.03 0.44 11.51
CA THR A 216 4.89 1.50 12.52
C THR A 216 4.79 2.85 11.82
N TYR A 217 3.91 3.71 12.34
CA TYR A 217 3.63 5.02 11.76
C TYR A 217 3.97 6.14 12.74
N GLY A 218 4.50 7.23 12.19
CA GLY A 218 4.51 8.54 12.85
C GLY A 218 3.41 9.43 12.28
N GLN A 219 3.18 10.58 12.90
CA GLN A 219 2.27 11.61 12.38
C GLN A 219 3.02 12.92 12.16
N SER A 220 2.72 13.60 11.06
CA SER A 220 3.25 14.92 10.74
C SER A 220 2.71 15.96 11.73
N ALA A 221 3.59 16.72 12.38
CA ALA A 221 3.17 17.78 13.30
C ALA A 221 2.38 18.90 12.60
N THR A 222 2.61 19.10 11.30
CA THR A 222 2.03 20.19 10.52
C THR A 222 0.74 19.79 9.81
N THR A 223 0.71 18.59 9.20
CA THR A 223 -0.44 18.13 8.40
C THR A 223 -1.29 17.08 9.11
N ASN A 224 -0.83 16.53 10.24
CA ASN A 224 -1.38 15.34 10.89
C ASN A 224 -1.39 14.07 10.04
N ASP A 225 -0.83 14.09 8.83
CA ASP A 225 -0.72 12.91 7.97
C ASP A 225 0.16 11.84 8.62
N SER A 226 -0.33 10.61 8.56
CA SER A 226 0.43 9.43 8.97
C SER A 226 1.50 9.12 7.92
N TYR A 227 2.72 8.87 8.36
CA TYR A 227 3.84 8.42 7.52
C TYR A 227 4.45 7.13 8.08
N LEU A 228 4.86 6.22 7.20
CA LEU A 228 5.48 4.96 7.60
C LEU A 228 6.87 5.23 8.18
N SER A 229 7.06 5.00 9.48
CA SER A 229 8.33 5.26 10.17
C SER A 229 9.20 4.02 10.28
N GLN A 230 8.62 2.83 10.42
CA GLN A 230 9.40 1.59 10.53
C GLN A 230 8.66 0.39 9.92
N VAL A 231 9.44 -0.56 9.40
CA VAL A 231 9.00 -1.91 9.04
C VAL A 231 9.91 -2.91 9.75
N ALA A 232 9.32 -3.81 10.53
CA ALA A 232 10.03 -4.88 11.24
C ALA A 232 9.52 -6.24 10.78
N GLU A 233 10.44 -7.14 10.44
CA GLU A 233 10.11 -8.55 10.17
C GLU A 233 10.31 -9.38 11.44
N SER A 234 9.36 -10.25 11.73
CA SER A 234 9.45 -11.22 12.81
C SER A 234 8.96 -12.59 12.37
N SER A 235 9.41 -13.61 13.09
CA SER A 235 8.90 -14.98 12.98
C SER A 235 8.69 -15.53 14.38
N GLU A 236 7.67 -16.38 14.56
CA GLU A 236 7.45 -17.08 15.81
C GLU A 236 7.35 -18.59 15.54
N LYS A 237 8.07 -19.38 16.35
CA LYS A 237 7.97 -20.83 16.33
C LYS A 237 8.05 -21.36 17.76
N ASP A 238 7.09 -22.20 18.14
CA ASP A 238 7.02 -22.85 19.46
C ASP A 238 7.12 -21.84 20.63
N GLY A 239 6.46 -20.68 20.51
CA GLY A 239 6.47 -19.61 21.51
C GLY A 239 7.78 -18.80 21.60
N ARG A 240 8.73 -19.03 20.70
CA ARG A 240 9.95 -18.22 20.58
C ARG A 240 9.85 -17.30 19.37
N ALA A 241 9.81 -16.00 19.64
CA ALA A 241 9.85 -14.98 18.61
C ALA A 241 11.29 -14.57 18.27
N VAL A 242 11.59 -14.47 16.98
CA VAL A 242 12.80 -13.85 16.44
C VAL A 242 12.38 -12.60 15.72
N ASN A 243 12.96 -11.45 16.11
CA ASN A 243 12.71 -10.17 15.47
C ASN A 243 13.98 -9.71 14.76
N LEU A 244 13.85 -9.34 13.49
CA LEU A 244 14.91 -8.66 12.76
C LEU A 244 14.96 -7.18 13.17
N LEU A 245 16.12 -6.55 12.98
CA LEU A 245 16.24 -5.12 13.20
C LEU A 245 15.32 -4.35 12.23
N PRO A 246 14.55 -3.36 12.72
CA PRO A 246 13.61 -2.65 11.88
C PRO A 246 14.31 -1.80 10.83
N THR A 247 13.75 -1.76 9.62
CA THR A 247 14.09 -0.74 8.63
C THR A 247 13.35 0.54 8.99
N SER A 248 14.08 1.63 9.23
CA SER A 248 13.52 2.91 9.68
C SER A 248 13.57 3.95 8.57
N PHE A 249 12.55 4.80 8.50
CA PHE A 249 12.40 5.89 7.55
C PHE A 249 12.21 7.20 8.31
N SER A 250 12.96 8.22 7.90
CA SER A 250 12.86 9.58 8.43
C SER A 250 12.41 10.54 7.34
N TYR A 251 11.56 11.49 7.71
CA TYR A 251 11.00 12.48 6.80
C TYR A 251 11.43 13.86 7.26
N THR A 252 11.66 14.77 6.31
CA THR A 252 11.89 16.18 6.63
C THR A 252 10.59 16.77 7.14
N ALA A 253 10.45 16.88 8.46
CA ALA A 253 9.41 17.70 9.05
C ALA A 253 9.83 19.18 8.90
N GLN A 254 8.97 20.02 8.33
CA GLN A 254 9.04 21.43 8.66
C GLN A 254 8.52 21.55 10.09
N ASP A 255 9.41 21.39 11.07
CA ASP A 255 9.12 21.60 12.50
C ASP A 255 8.83 23.07 12.84
N THR A 256 8.81 23.96 11.85
CA THR A 256 8.27 25.30 12.00
C THR A 256 6.75 25.23 12.09
N ALA A 257 6.20 25.62 13.24
CA ALA A 257 4.77 25.88 13.38
C ALA A 257 4.30 26.79 12.23
N PRO A 258 3.07 26.64 11.71
CA PRO A 258 2.57 27.46 10.59
C PRO A 258 2.75 28.98 10.78
N GLY A 259 2.77 29.45 12.03
CA GLY A 259 2.99 30.85 12.39
C GLY A 259 4.42 31.36 12.20
N ASP A 260 5.43 30.49 12.08
CA ASP A 260 6.82 30.89 11.85
C ASP A 260 7.21 31.00 10.38
N LEU A 261 6.41 30.42 9.47
CA LEU A 261 6.66 30.46 8.02
C LEU A 261 6.19 31.76 7.36
N PHE A 262 5.27 32.47 8.01
CA PHE A 262 4.81 33.79 7.61
C PHE A 262 4.94 34.77 8.78
N LYS A 263 6.16 35.00 9.26
CA LYS A 263 6.38 36.21 10.05
C LYS A 263 6.03 37.39 9.14
N THR A 264 4.99 38.13 9.50
CA THR A 264 4.73 39.42 8.89
C THR A 264 6.02 40.22 9.00
N VAL A 265 6.52 40.71 7.85
CA VAL A 265 7.54 41.76 7.85
C VAL A 265 7.08 42.81 8.87
N PRO A 266 7.94 43.29 9.78
CA PRO A 266 7.56 44.40 10.67
C PRO A 266 6.89 45.48 9.83
N ALA A 267 5.83 46.10 10.34
CA ALA A 267 4.96 47.01 9.59
C ALA A 267 5.67 48.22 8.95
N ASP A 268 6.98 48.36 9.15
CA ASP A 268 7.82 49.39 8.57
C ASP A 268 9.16 48.81 8.05
N PRO A 269 9.24 48.38 6.78
CA PRO A 269 10.48 47.92 6.17
C PRO A 269 11.47 49.06 5.84
N PHE A 270 11.14 50.32 6.14
CA PHE A 270 11.95 51.50 5.84
C PHE A 270 12.18 52.38 7.08
N GLN A 271 12.64 51.80 8.19
CA GLN A 271 13.30 52.61 9.21
C GLN A 271 14.65 53.08 8.66
N ALA A 272 14.87 54.39 8.64
CA ALA A 272 16.12 54.98 8.18
C ALA A 272 17.30 54.43 8.99
N GLU A 273 18.33 53.88 8.32
CA GLU A 273 19.57 53.49 8.99
C GLU A 273 20.19 54.71 9.66
N SER A 274 20.29 54.69 10.99
CA SER A 274 21.04 55.68 11.77
C SER A 274 22.54 55.39 11.70
N ASN A 275 23.11 55.39 10.50
CA ASN A 275 24.56 55.41 10.32
C ASN A 275 25.07 56.83 10.63
N VAL A 276 25.16 57.15 11.92
CA VAL A 276 25.83 58.37 12.40
C VAL A 276 27.34 58.12 12.33
N ALA A 277 27.98 58.59 11.24
CA ALA A 277 29.42 58.69 11.18
C ALA A 277 29.87 59.86 12.08
N THR A 278 30.49 59.55 13.22
CA THR A 278 31.17 60.54 14.05
C THR A 278 32.52 60.89 13.42
N CYS A 279 32.65 62.10 12.86
CA CYS A 279 33.96 62.67 12.57
C CYS A 279 34.58 63.19 13.86
N PHE A 280 35.78 62.70 14.20
CA PHE A 280 36.61 63.28 15.25
C PHE A 280 37.30 64.55 14.71
N SER A 281 37.32 65.59 15.55
CA SER A 281 38.01 66.88 15.36
C SER A 281 39.52 66.75 15.51
#